data_AF-A0A1V1T793-F1
#
_entry.id   AF-A0A1V1T793-F1
#
_cell.length_a   1.000
_cell.length_b   1.000
_cell.length_c   1.000
_cell.angle_alpha   90.00
_cell.angle_beta   90.00
_cell.angle_gamma   90.00
#
_symmetry.space_group_name_H-M   'P 1'
#
loop_
_entity.id
_entity.type
_entity.pdbx_description
1 polymer ?
#
loop_
_entity_poly.entity_id
_entity_poly.type
_entity_poly.pdbx_seq_one_letter_code
_entity_poly.pdbx_strand_id
1 'polypeptide(L)'
;MAEFCIDNASSDALAKAVEPFLNSQPLVGLPSLISVDGVKTKFGPNMTARRAAITYCLSVGISPDSLPRTYAKVDKAKAARIASIYDELQPTPHDAETQASYDALVRETMAQWRVIKATGLQVEYSPKSKGGAEPYPNPRRLILDVTQNNHLFVNPTRVSYGDEPYNPDSSNPMLAEVPDERISGEIPLVNDILRIVHDYFGHTREGLGFRSQGEYNAWRSHLAMYSPLAGRAMTTEMWGQTCWINYGPYAASNRSAGMEETQYAAQKIALLPAWVSEDRAEEEEGGYYRAQAITSH
;
A
#
# COMPACT_ATOMS: atom_id res chain seq x y z
N MET A 1 -19.59 0.37 15.76
CA MET A 1 -18.48 1.07 16.45
C MET A 1 -18.11 0.26 17.67
N ALA A 2 -17.20 -0.71 17.54
CA ALA A 2 -16.58 -1.32 18.71
C ALA A 2 -15.33 -0.49 19.01
N GLU A 3 -15.37 0.29 20.09
CA GLU A 3 -14.18 0.93 20.64
C GLU A 3 -13.18 -0.16 21.01
N PHE A 4 -12.05 -0.20 20.30
CA PHE A 4 -10.90 -0.99 20.70
C PHE A 4 -10.22 -0.26 21.86
N CYS A 5 -10.76 -0.41 23.07
CA CYS A 5 -10.03 -0.09 24.29
C CYS A 5 -8.97 -1.16 24.50
N ILE A 6 -7.74 -0.89 24.05
CA ILE A 6 -6.59 -1.69 24.43
C ILE A 6 -6.23 -1.27 25.86
N ASP A 7 -6.61 -2.07 26.86
CA ASP A 7 -6.17 -1.86 28.25
C ASP A 7 -4.64 -1.84 28.34
N ASN A 8 -4.07 -1.08 29.29
CA ASN A 8 -2.62 -0.93 29.46
C ASN A 8 -1.87 -2.27 29.68
N ALA A 9 -2.53 -3.29 30.27
CA ALA A 9 -1.96 -4.63 30.37
C ALA A 9 -1.87 -5.35 29.01
N SER A 10 -2.82 -5.07 28.12
CA SER A 10 -2.83 -5.56 26.74
C SER A 10 -1.78 -4.85 25.87
N SER A 11 -1.45 -3.58 26.14
CA SER A 11 -0.40 -2.86 25.40
C SER A 11 1.00 -3.39 25.73
N ASP A 12 1.29 -3.70 27.00
CA ASP A 12 2.59 -4.25 27.42
C ASP A 12 2.82 -5.68 26.89
N ALA A 13 1.77 -6.50 26.88
CA ALA A 13 1.82 -7.85 26.31
C ALA A 13 2.07 -7.79 24.79
N LEU A 14 1.36 -6.89 24.08
CA LEU A 14 1.55 -6.68 22.65
C LEU A 14 2.96 -6.15 22.33
N ALA A 15 3.48 -5.21 23.12
CA ALA A 15 4.84 -4.70 22.96
C ALA A 15 5.89 -5.81 23.08
N LYS A 16 5.76 -6.72 24.06
CA LYS A 16 6.64 -7.89 24.19
C LYS A 16 6.51 -8.87 23.02
N ALA A 17 5.31 -9.04 22.47
CA ALA A 17 5.06 -9.94 21.34
C ALA A 17 5.68 -9.44 20.01
N VAL A 18 5.97 -8.14 19.89
CA VAL A 18 6.60 -7.56 18.69
C VAL A 18 8.10 -7.88 18.61
N GLU A 19 8.79 -7.89 19.75
CA GLU A 19 10.26 -7.96 19.83
C GLU A 19 10.90 -9.13 19.05
N PRO A 20 10.36 -10.35 19.06
CA PRO A 20 10.94 -11.47 18.31
C PRO A 20 11.02 -11.24 16.79
N PHE A 21 10.14 -10.43 16.23
CA PHE A 21 10.03 -10.21 14.79
C PHE A 21 10.77 -8.97 14.30
N LEU A 22 11.05 -8.03 15.22
CA LEU A 22 11.51 -6.69 14.87
C LEU A 22 12.87 -6.68 14.14
N ASN A 23 13.77 -7.56 14.58
CA ASN A 23 15.14 -7.68 14.08
C ASN A 23 15.32 -8.81 13.04
N SER A 24 14.23 -9.23 12.39
CA SER A 24 14.34 -10.18 11.28
C SER A 24 15.23 -9.61 10.17
N GLN A 25 15.84 -10.49 9.38
CA GLN A 25 16.65 -10.06 8.24
C GLN A 25 15.83 -9.15 7.30
N PRO A 26 16.46 -8.15 6.66
CA PRO A 26 15.87 -7.46 5.52
C PRO A 26 15.43 -8.45 4.43
N LEU A 27 14.52 -8.03 3.54
CA LEU A 27 14.14 -8.83 2.38
C LEU A 27 15.36 -9.36 1.63
N VAL A 28 15.48 -10.68 1.54
CA VAL A 28 16.58 -11.35 0.84
C VAL A 28 16.52 -10.96 -0.64
N GLY A 29 17.63 -10.43 -1.16
CA GLY A 29 17.73 -9.96 -2.54
C GLY A 29 17.34 -8.49 -2.77
N LEU A 30 16.90 -7.76 -1.74
CA LEU A 30 16.61 -6.33 -1.86
C LEU A 30 17.92 -5.53 -2.07
N PRO A 31 18.03 -4.73 -3.15
CA PRO A 31 19.17 -3.85 -3.33
C PRO A 31 19.24 -2.79 -2.23
N SER A 32 20.33 -2.80 -1.45
CA SER A 32 20.48 -1.95 -0.28
C SER A 32 21.26 -0.65 -0.54
N LEU A 33 22.03 -0.53 -1.63
CA LEU A 33 22.80 0.68 -1.95
C LEU A 33 22.33 1.28 -3.28
N ILE A 34 21.57 2.37 -3.21
CA ILE A 34 20.91 3.01 -4.35
C ILE A 34 21.46 4.43 -4.54
N SER A 35 21.63 4.87 -5.79
CA SER A 35 21.96 6.27 -6.07
C SER A 35 20.70 7.12 -5.96
N VAL A 36 20.70 8.10 -5.06
CA VAL A 36 19.66 9.12 -4.92
C VAL A 36 20.35 10.45 -5.19
N ASP A 37 20.00 11.08 -6.31
CA ASP A 37 20.52 12.38 -6.74
C ASP A 37 22.06 12.42 -6.80
N GLY A 38 22.66 11.32 -7.29
CA GLY A 38 24.11 11.15 -7.41
C GLY A 38 24.79 10.62 -6.14
N VAL A 39 24.07 10.52 -5.01
CA VAL A 39 24.63 10.06 -3.73
C VAL A 39 24.25 8.61 -3.46
N LYS A 40 25.25 7.75 -3.20
CA LYS A 40 25.03 6.36 -2.78
C LYS A 40 24.43 6.34 -1.37
N THR A 41 23.16 5.95 -1.31
CA THR A 41 22.36 5.95 -0.08
C THR A 41 21.97 4.52 0.28
N LYS A 42 22.14 4.16 1.56
CA LYS A 42 21.75 2.84 2.06
C LYS A 42 20.26 2.84 2.40
N PHE A 43 19.52 1.93 1.78
CA PHE A 43 18.13 1.62 2.10
C PHE A 43 18.05 0.27 2.82
N GLY A 44 17.03 0.15 3.65
CA GLY A 44 16.73 -1.04 4.40
C GLY A 44 15.60 -0.77 5.40
N PRO A 45 15.44 -1.66 6.38
CA PRO A 45 14.37 -1.58 7.35
C PRO A 45 14.28 -0.25 8.10
N ASN A 46 13.09 0.35 8.13
CA ASN A 46 12.76 1.36 9.12
C ASN A 46 12.17 0.67 10.36
N MET A 47 12.87 0.75 11.49
CA MET A 47 12.49 0.01 12.71
C MET A 47 11.17 0.48 13.32
N THR A 48 10.86 1.78 13.22
CA THR A 48 9.59 2.34 13.67
C THR A 48 8.43 1.81 12.83
N ALA A 49 8.58 1.84 11.50
CA ALA A 49 7.58 1.32 10.57
C ALA A 49 7.41 -0.20 10.67
N ARG A 50 8.50 -0.95 10.87
CA ARG A 50 8.44 -2.40 11.16
C ARG A 50 7.68 -2.68 12.44
N ARG A 51 8.01 -1.99 13.54
CA ARG A 51 7.30 -2.14 14.82
C ARG A 51 5.81 -1.87 14.63
N ALA A 52 5.44 -0.77 13.98
CA ALA A 52 4.05 -0.44 13.68
C ALA A 52 3.36 -1.54 12.84
N ALA A 53 4.01 -2.06 11.80
CA ALA A 53 3.45 -3.12 10.97
C ALA A 53 3.23 -4.42 11.77
N ILE A 54 4.20 -4.84 12.59
CA ILE A 54 4.10 -6.03 13.43
C ILE A 54 3.01 -5.86 14.49
N THR A 55 2.97 -4.70 15.16
CA THR A 55 1.91 -4.35 16.13
C THR A 55 0.53 -4.49 15.48
N TYR A 56 0.34 -3.91 14.29
CA TYR A 56 -0.91 -4.02 13.55
C TYR A 56 -1.24 -5.49 13.23
N CYS A 57 -0.32 -6.24 12.62
CA CYS A 57 -0.55 -7.64 12.25
C CYS A 57 -1.00 -8.47 13.47
N LEU A 58 -0.26 -8.40 14.58
CA LEU A 58 -0.59 -9.12 15.81
C LEU A 58 -1.95 -8.71 16.38
N SER A 59 -2.30 -7.43 16.34
CA SER A 59 -3.59 -6.92 16.83
C SER A 59 -4.81 -7.43 16.07
N VAL A 60 -4.62 -7.87 14.82
CA VAL A 60 -5.69 -8.42 13.96
C VAL A 60 -5.50 -9.93 13.70
N GLY A 61 -4.58 -10.58 14.42
CA GLY A 61 -4.34 -12.02 14.31
C GLY A 61 -3.59 -12.47 13.05
N ILE A 62 -2.95 -11.55 12.32
CA ILE A 62 -2.05 -11.87 11.22
C ILE A 62 -0.67 -12.19 11.80
N SER A 63 -0.12 -13.36 11.44
CA SER A 63 1.23 -13.74 11.85
C SER A 63 2.27 -12.85 11.15
N PRO A 64 3.21 -12.21 11.86
CA PRO A 64 4.31 -11.47 11.24
C PRO A 64 5.24 -12.34 10.37
N ASP A 65 5.16 -13.66 10.49
CA ASP A 65 5.86 -14.61 9.63
C ASP A 65 5.23 -14.76 8.24
N SER A 66 3.97 -14.37 8.04
CA SER A 66 3.37 -14.33 6.69
C SER A 66 3.77 -13.08 5.88
N LEU A 67 4.55 -12.17 6.47
CA LEU A 67 5.09 -11.03 5.73
C LEU A 67 6.25 -11.49 4.84
N PRO A 68 6.34 -11.00 3.59
CA PRO A 68 7.38 -11.46 2.68
C PRO A 68 8.79 -11.36 3.23
N ARG A 69 9.60 -12.38 2.92
CA ARG A 69 11.03 -12.48 3.31
C ARG A 69 11.98 -12.30 2.13
N THR A 70 11.47 -12.28 0.90
CA THR A 70 12.26 -12.20 -0.34
C THR A 70 11.80 -11.05 -1.23
N TYR A 71 12.77 -10.42 -1.89
CA TYR A 71 12.53 -9.46 -2.97
C TYR A 71 12.29 -10.22 -4.28
N ALA A 72 11.02 -10.41 -4.65
CA ALA A 72 10.64 -11.21 -5.82
C ALA A 72 10.70 -10.37 -7.09
N LYS A 73 11.02 -10.98 -8.24
CA LYS A 73 10.99 -10.31 -9.55
C LYS A 73 9.57 -10.18 -10.09
N VAL A 74 9.28 -9.10 -10.79
CA VAL A 74 8.01 -8.95 -11.52
C VAL A 74 8.01 -9.90 -12.71
N ASP A 75 7.03 -10.79 -12.77
CA ASP A 75 6.66 -11.47 -14.00
C ASP A 75 5.97 -10.46 -14.94
N LYS A 76 6.71 -10.02 -15.96
CA LYS A 76 6.25 -9.02 -16.92
C LYS A 76 5.09 -9.52 -17.78
N ALA A 77 5.04 -10.81 -18.09
CA ALA A 77 3.95 -11.38 -18.88
C ALA A 77 2.66 -11.42 -18.07
N LYS A 78 2.76 -11.83 -16.80
CA LYS A 78 1.65 -11.74 -15.85
C LYS A 78 1.20 -10.29 -15.63
N ALA A 79 2.13 -9.36 -15.43
CA ALA A 79 1.81 -7.93 -15.26
C ALA A 79 1.11 -7.34 -16.49
N ALA A 80 1.53 -7.70 -17.71
CA ALA A 80 0.86 -7.29 -18.94
C ALA A 80 -0.55 -7.89 -19.06
N ARG A 81 -0.75 -9.15 -18.63
CA ARG A 81 -2.09 -9.76 -18.56
C ARG A 81 -2.99 -9.03 -17.57
N ILE A 82 -2.48 -8.68 -16.39
CA ILE A 82 -3.22 -7.88 -15.40
C ILE A 82 -3.56 -6.51 -15.96
N ALA A 83 -2.63 -5.86 -16.66
CA ALA A 83 -2.85 -4.57 -17.30
C ALA A 83 -4.01 -4.61 -18.31
N SER A 84 -4.05 -5.63 -19.17
CA SER A 84 -5.15 -5.84 -20.13
C SER A 84 -6.48 -6.09 -19.43
N ILE A 85 -6.51 -6.92 -18.39
CA ILE A 85 -7.73 -7.14 -17.61
C ILE A 85 -8.19 -5.83 -16.93
N TYR A 86 -7.26 -5.07 -16.34
CA TYR A 86 -7.56 -3.81 -15.69
C TYR A 86 -8.08 -2.78 -16.70
N ASP A 87 -7.53 -2.71 -17.91
CA ASP A 87 -7.97 -1.81 -18.98
C ASP A 87 -9.44 -2.04 -19.35
N GLU A 88 -9.81 -3.32 -19.53
CA GLU A 88 -11.17 -3.74 -19.89
C GLU A 88 -12.15 -3.79 -18.70
N LEU A 89 -11.63 -3.75 -17.46
CA LEU A 89 -12.41 -3.89 -16.23
C LEU A 89 -13.52 -2.83 -16.18
N GLN A 90 -14.75 -3.29 -16.05
CA GLN A 90 -15.92 -2.42 -15.87
C GLN A 90 -16.15 -2.17 -14.37
N PRO A 91 -16.46 -0.93 -13.95
CA PRO A 91 -16.86 -0.65 -12.57
C PRO A 91 -18.09 -1.48 -12.16
N THR A 92 -18.04 -2.05 -10.95
CA THR A 92 -19.14 -2.79 -10.32
C THR A 92 -19.44 -2.28 -8.91
N PRO A 93 -19.68 -0.97 -8.69
CA PRO A 93 -19.81 -0.37 -7.35
C PRO A 93 -21.03 -0.85 -6.54
N HIS A 94 -21.98 -1.54 -7.20
CA HIS A 94 -23.18 -2.11 -6.58
C HIS A 94 -23.16 -3.64 -6.47
N ASP A 95 -22.07 -4.29 -6.92
CA ASP A 95 -21.89 -5.72 -6.69
C ASP A 95 -21.58 -5.98 -5.21
N ALA A 96 -22.23 -6.99 -4.64
CA ALA A 96 -22.14 -7.28 -3.21
C ALA A 96 -20.72 -7.69 -2.78
N GLU A 97 -19.99 -8.39 -3.64
CA GLU A 97 -18.61 -8.79 -3.35
C GLU A 97 -17.65 -7.61 -3.47
N THR A 98 -17.83 -6.76 -4.49
CA THR A 98 -17.08 -5.50 -4.60
C THR A 98 -17.29 -4.63 -3.37
N GLN A 99 -18.54 -4.38 -2.95
CA GLN A 99 -18.84 -3.57 -1.77
C GLN A 99 -18.22 -4.16 -0.51
N ALA A 100 -18.38 -5.46 -0.27
CA ALA A 100 -17.81 -6.13 0.90
C ALA A 100 -16.27 -6.04 0.93
N SER A 101 -15.62 -6.15 -0.23
CA SER A 101 -14.16 -6.04 -0.35
C SER A 101 -13.67 -4.62 -0.09
N TYR A 102 -14.30 -3.60 -0.68
CA TYR A 102 -13.94 -2.20 -0.45
C TYR A 102 -14.24 -1.76 0.99
N ASP A 103 -15.35 -2.19 1.58
CA ASP A 103 -15.65 -1.92 3.00
C ASP A 103 -14.59 -2.54 3.92
N ALA A 104 -14.12 -3.75 3.61
CA ALA A 104 -13.02 -4.37 4.34
C ALA A 104 -11.72 -3.59 4.17
N LEU A 105 -11.39 -3.17 2.93
CA LEU A 105 -10.23 -2.32 2.65
C LEU A 105 -10.27 -1.03 3.45
N VAL A 106 -11.39 -0.30 3.45
CA VAL A 106 -11.54 0.97 4.21
C VAL A 106 -11.31 0.73 5.70
N ARG A 107 -12.00 -0.26 6.30
CA ARG A 107 -11.87 -0.56 7.74
C ARG A 107 -10.43 -0.92 8.12
N GLU A 108 -9.80 -1.80 7.35
CA GLU A 108 -8.44 -2.26 7.63
C GLU A 108 -7.39 -1.16 7.39
N THR A 109 -7.60 -0.31 6.38
CA THR A 109 -6.76 0.88 6.13
C THR A 109 -6.83 1.86 7.30
N MET A 110 -8.04 2.14 7.82
CA MET A 110 -8.18 3.00 9.01
C MET A 110 -7.55 2.37 10.26
N ALA A 111 -7.64 1.04 10.41
CA ALA A 111 -6.99 0.35 11.51
C ALA A 111 -5.46 0.48 11.42
N GLN A 112 -4.89 0.33 10.23
CA GLN A 112 -3.48 0.55 9.94
C GLN A 112 -3.07 2.01 10.19
N TRP A 113 -3.87 2.97 9.73
CA TRP A 113 -3.64 4.40 9.95
C TRP A 113 -3.53 4.76 11.43
N ARG A 114 -4.40 4.20 12.29
CA ARG A 114 -4.32 4.41 13.75
C ARG A 114 -2.97 3.99 14.33
N VAL A 115 -2.41 2.86 13.88
CA VAL A 115 -1.10 2.39 14.35
C VAL A 115 0.03 3.27 13.82
N ILE A 116 -0.06 3.75 12.58
CA ILE A 116 0.91 4.70 12.02
C ILE A 116 0.88 6.02 12.80
N LYS A 117 -0.29 6.58 13.12
CA LYS A 117 -0.39 7.81 13.92
C LYS A 117 0.30 7.69 15.28
N ALA A 118 0.21 6.52 15.92
CA ALA A 118 0.87 6.26 17.19
C ALA A 118 2.41 6.32 17.11
N THR A 119 3.00 6.27 15.90
CA THR A 119 4.44 6.48 15.68
C THR A 119 4.86 7.95 15.69
N GLY A 120 3.88 8.88 15.71
CA GLY A 120 4.13 10.31 15.62
C GLY A 120 4.45 10.82 14.21
N LEU A 121 4.21 10.00 13.16
CA LEU A 121 4.39 10.41 11.77
C LEU A 121 3.60 11.71 11.51
N GLN A 122 4.30 12.73 11.01
CA GLN A 122 3.69 13.95 10.51
C GLN A 122 3.33 13.78 9.05
N VAL A 123 2.13 14.20 8.66
CA VAL A 123 1.66 14.12 7.28
C VAL A 123 1.13 15.47 6.82
N GLU A 124 1.59 15.89 5.65
CA GLU A 124 1.14 17.11 4.98
C GLU A 124 0.71 16.81 3.55
N TYR A 125 -0.20 17.62 3.00
CA TYR A 125 -0.43 17.58 1.56
C TYR A 125 0.75 18.17 0.82
N SER A 126 1.14 17.52 -0.27
CA SER A 126 2.23 17.95 -1.14
C SER A 126 2.04 19.41 -1.56
N PRO A 127 3.03 20.30 -1.37
CA PRO A 127 2.91 21.71 -1.76
C PRO A 127 2.65 21.89 -3.27
N LYS A 128 3.04 20.91 -4.10
CA LYS A 128 2.72 20.88 -5.54
C LYS A 128 1.22 20.97 -5.83
N SER A 129 0.37 20.40 -4.97
CA SER A 129 -1.10 20.49 -5.08
C SER A 129 -1.63 21.93 -5.08
N LYS A 130 -0.85 22.87 -4.54
CA LYS A 130 -1.16 24.31 -4.46
C LYS A 130 -0.19 25.15 -5.31
N GLY A 131 0.42 24.55 -6.34
CA GLY A 131 1.36 25.22 -7.26
C GLY A 131 2.78 25.42 -6.69
N GLY A 132 3.10 24.79 -5.56
CA GLY A 132 4.45 24.78 -5.00
C GLY A 132 5.40 23.79 -5.70
N ALA A 133 6.59 23.62 -5.14
CA ALA A 133 7.59 22.68 -5.67
C ALA A 133 7.18 21.22 -5.43
N GLU A 134 7.60 20.32 -6.33
CA GLU A 134 7.53 18.87 -6.12
C GLU A 134 8.40 18.48 -4.91
N PRO A 135 7.83 17.96 -3.80
CA PRO A 135 8.60 17.60 -2.61
C PRO A 135 9.54 16.41 -2.85
N TYR A 136 9.16 15.49 -3.74
CA TYR A 136 9.95 14.28 -4.01
C TYR A 136 10.29 14.11 -5.51
N PRO A 137 11.14 14.97 -6.11
CA PRO A 137 11.54 14.83 -7.52
C PRO A 137 12.19 13.48 -7.81
N ASN A 138 12.84 12.91 -6.79
CA ASN A 138 13.19 11.50 -6.75
C ASN A 138 12.28 10.80 -5.72
N PRO A 139 11.43 9.85 -6.13
CA PRO A 139 10.48 9.20 -5.22
C PRO A 139 11.14 8.53 -4.00
N ARG A 140 12.41 8.12 -4.11
CA ARG A 140 13.17 7.57 -2.97
C ARG A 140 13.34 8.56 -1.81
N ARG A 141 13.17 9.87 -2.05
CA ARG A 141 13.18 10.90 -1.01
C ARG A 141 12.01 10.76 -0.03
N LEU A 142 10.88 10.18 -0.43
CA LEU A 142 9.78 9.90 0.50
C LEU A 142 10.27 9.00 1.65
N ILE A 143 10.94 7.90 1.32
CA ILE A 143 11.48 6.97 2.33
C ILE A 143 12.51 7.68 3.23
N LEU A 144 13.32 8.56 2.66
CA LEU A 144 14.29 9.36 3.43
C LEU A 144 13.59 10.34 4.37
N ASP A 145 12.52 10.99 3.91
CA ASP A 145 11.74 11.93 4.72
C ASP A 145 11.10 11.23 5.92
N VAL A 146 10.49 10.06 5.69
CA VAL A 146 9.93 9.28 6.80
C VAL A 146 11.02 8.79 7.75
N THR A 147 12.14 8.30 7.22
CA THR A 147 13.23 7.72 8.05
C THR A 147 14.03 8.77 8.82
N GLN A 148 14.18 9.98 8.29
CA GLN A 148 15.05 11.02 8.84
C GLN A 148 14.28 12.10 9.58
N ASN A 149 13.05 12.41 9.15
CA ASN A 149 12.25 13.51 9.66
C ASN A 149 10.94 13.05 10.30
N ASN A 150 10.59 11.76 10.21
CA ASN A 150 9.28 11.23 10.61
C ASN A 150 8.13 12.03 9.97
N HIS A 151 8.30 12.36 8.69
CA HIS A 151 7.42 13.21 7.92
C HIS A 151 7.11 12.59 6.54
N LEU A 152 5.91 12.84 6.01
CA LEU A 152 5.47 12.37 4.69
C LEU A 152 4.57 13.41 4.01
N PHE A 153 4.89 13.75 2.75
CA PHE A 153 3.97 14.44 1.86
C PHE A 153 3.11 13.45 1.07
N VAL A 154 1.79 13.69 1.02
CA VAL A 154 0.86 12.92 0.20
C VAL A 154 0.18 13.82 -0.83
N ASN A 155 -0.04 13.30 -2.04
CA ASN A 155 -0.83 14.02 -3.05
C ASN A 155 -2.33 13.88 -2.74
N PRO A 156 -3.08 15.00 -2.60
CA PRO A 156 -4.50 14.94 -2.30
C PRO A 156 -5.29 14.36 -3.48
N THR A 157 -6.19 13.44 -3.20
CA THR A 157 -7.07 12.79 -4.19
C THR A 157 -7.90 13.81 -4.95
N ARG A 158 -8.37 14.87 -4.28
CA ARG A 158 -9.16 15.95 -4.89
C ARG A 158 -8.45 16.72 -6.03
N VAL A 159 -7.13 16.60 -6.15
CA VAL A 159 -6.35 17.22 -7.23
C VAL A 159 -5.45 16.23 -7.99
N SER A 160 -5.45 14.96 -7.59
CA SER A 160 -4.60 13.91 -8.17
C SER A 160 -5.42 12.62 -8.25
N TYR A 161 -6.38 12.60 -9.19
CA TYR A 161 -7.38 11.55 -9.39
C TYR A 161 -7.19 10.84 -10.75
N GLY A 162 -5.94 10.52 -11.08
CA GLY A 162 -5.57 10.05 -12.42
C GLY A 162 -5.72 11.17 -13.46
N ASP A 163 -6.05 10.79 -14.70
CA ASP A 163 -6.27 11.74 -15.81
C ASP A 163 -7.69 12.34 -15.79
N GLU A 164 -8.54 11.91 -14.87
CA GLU A 164 -9.91 12.39 -14.72
C GLU A 164 -9.99 13.55 -13.71
N PRO A 165 -10.86 14.55 -13.94
CA PRO A 165 -11.16 15.54 -12.93
C PRO A 165 -11.79 14.85 -11.72
N TYR A 166 -11.41 15.28 -10.52
CA TYR A 166 -12.07 14.82 -9.30
C TYR A 166 -13.59 15.10 -9.38
N ASN A 167 -14.37 14.05 -9.21
CA ASN A 167 -15.81 14.12 -9.09
C ASN A 167 -16.25 13.33 -7.85
N PRO A 168 -16.91 13.96 -6.86
CA PRO A 168 -17.42 13.23 -5.71
C PRO A 168 -18.45 12.19 -6.16
N ASP A 169 -18.25 10.95 -5.74
CA ASP A 169 -19.14 9.83 -6.04
C ASP A 169 -19.41 9.04 -4.76
N SER A 170 -20.65 9.10 -4.28
CA SER A 170 -21.07 8.39 -3.07
C SER A 170 -21.06 6.86 -3.22
N SER A 171 -21.00 6.35 -4.45
CA SER A 171 -20.86 4.92 -4.73
C SER A 171 -19.40 4.44 -4.66
N ASN A 172 -18.44 5.37 -4.54
CA ASN A 172 -17.01 5.07 -4.37
C ASN A 172 -16.58 5.25 -2.91
N PRO A 173 -16.37 4.15 -2.14
CA PRO A 173 -15.93 4.23 -0.75
C PRO A 173 -14.57 4.91 -0.54
N MET A 174 -13.72 4.95 -1.58
CA MET A 174 -12.41 5.60 -1.53
C MET A 174 -12.52 7.13 -1.52
N LEU A 175 -13.65 7.68 -1.98
CA LEU A 175 -13.94 9.12 -1.96
C LEU A 175 -14.73 9.56 -0.72
N ALA A 176 -14.99 8.67 0.22
CA ALA A 176 -15.60 9.03 1.49
C ALA A 176 -14.64 9.91 2.31
N GLU A 177 -15.20 10.93 2.97
CA GLU A 177 -14.45 11.78 3.90
C GLU A 177 -14.15 11.05 5.22
N VAL A 178 -13.01 11.36 5.83
CA VAL A 178 -12.63 10.87 7.16
C VAL A 178 -12.70 12.04 8.17
N PRO A 179 -13.90 12.35 8.70
CA PRO A 179 -14.18 13.63 9.38
C PRO A 179 -13.40 13.85 10.68
N ASP A 180 -12.86 12.79 11.28
CA ASP A 180 -12.07 12.87 12.52
C ASP A 180 -10.57 13.10 12.27
N GLU A 181 -10.14 13.16 11.01
CA GLU A 181 -8.74 13.34 10.62
C GLU A 181 -8.51 14.71 9.97
N ARG A 182 -7.29 15.23 10.09
CA ARG A 182 -6.86 16.46 9.39
C ARG A 182 -5.48 16.26 8.78
N ILE A 183 -5.32 16.65 7.52
CA ILE A 183 -4.03 16.77 6.84
C ILE A 183 -3.93 18.19 6.32
N SER A 184 -2.90 18.93 6.75
CA SER A 184 -2.73 20.37 6.44
C SER A 184 -4.00 21.21 6.70
N GLY A 185 -4.78 20.85 7.74
CA GLY A 185 -6.02 21.54 8.13
C GLY A 185 -7.29 21.11 7.37
N GLU A 186 -7.19 20.20 6.40
CA GLU A 186 -8.30 19.76 5.55
C GLU A 186 -8.76 18.33 5.91
N ILE A 187 -10.03 17.99 5.64
CA ILE A 187 -10.57 16.64 5.86
C ILE A 187 -10.09 15.71 4.73
N PRO A 188 -9.32 14.66 5.03
CA PRO A 188 -8.84 13.74 4.00
C PRO A 188 -9.94 12.80 3.51
N LEU A 189 -9.74 12.26 2.30
CA LEU A 189 -10.53 11.15 1.79
C LEU A 189 -9.90 9.82 2.20
N VAL A 190 -10.69 8.74 2.20
CA VAL A 190 -10.18 7.38 2.46
C VAL A 190 -9.00 7.04 1.54
N ASN A 191 -9.05 7.46 0.27
CA ASN A 191 -7.98 7.27 -0.69
C ASN A 191 -6.66 7.98 -0.29
N ASP A 192 -6.74 9.16 0.33
CA ASP A 192 -5.55 9.87 0.83
C ASP A 192 -4.88 9.06 1.95
N ILE A 193 -5.70 8.50 2.85
CA ILE A 193 -5.21 7.64 3.94
C ILE A 193 -4.61 6.34 3.38
N LEU A 194 -5.24 5.73 2.38
CA LEU A 194 -4.71 4.52 1.74
C LEU A 194 -3.33 4.78 1.12
N ARG A 195 -3.13 5.93 0.45
CA ARG A 195 -1.81 6.33 -0.09
C ARG A 195 -0.76 6.41 1.01
N ILE A 196 -1.05 7.10 2.11
CA ILE A 196 -0.12 7.24 3.25
C ILE A 196 0.23 5.87 3.83
N VAL A 197 -0.77 5.04 4.10
CA VAL A 197 -0.58 3.71 4.69
C VAL A 197 0.26 2.83 3.74
N HIS A 198 0.02 2.91 2.43
CA HIS A 198 0.79 2.19 1.43
C HIS A 198 2.25 2.67 1.34
N ASP A 199 2.49 3.97 1.32
CA ASP A 199 3.84 4.54 1.29
C ASP A 199 4.63 4.21 2.56
N TYR A 200 3.95 4.17 3.71
CA TYR A 200 4.57 3.84 4.98
C TYR A 200 4.86 2.34 5.11
N PHE A 201 3.87 1.48 4.93
CA PHE A 201 4.01 0.03 5.14
C PHE A 201 4.53 -0.74 3.92
N GLY A 202 4.16 -0.32 2.70
CA GLY A 202 4.62 -0.93 1.46
C GLY A 202 6.02 -0.48 1.08
N HIS A 203 6.31 0.82 1.09
CA HIS A 203 7.62 1.33 0.67
C HIS A 203 8.61 1.50 1.82
N THR A 204 8.24 2.26 2.85
CA THR A 204 9.20 2.68 3.87
C THR A 204 9.64 1.56 4.81
N ARG A 205 8.73 0.64 5.18
CA ARG A 205 9.00 -0.47 6.12
C ARG A 205 10.30 -1.21 5.83
N GLU A 206 10.53 -1.59 4.57
CA GLU A 206 11.72 -2.32 4.13
C GLU A 206 12.66 -1.48 3.24
N GLY A 207 12.26 -0.27 2.83
CA GLY A 207 13.01 0.55 1.89
C GLY A 207 12.83 0.12 0.43
N LEU A 208 11.60 -0.22 0.03
CA LEU A 208 11.22 -0.64 -1.31
C LEU A 208 10.99 0.57 -2.23
N GLY A 209 11.48 0.50 -3.47
CA GLY A 209 11.40 1.63 -4.41
C GLY A 209 10.05 1.78 -5.11
N PHE A 210 9.94 2.82 -5.94
CA PHE A 210 8.71 3.21 -6.65
C PHE A 210 8.74 2.94 -8.17
N ARG A 211 9.71 2.14 -8.62
CA ARG A 211 9.69 1.59 -10.00
C ARG A 211 8.91 0.29 -9.97
N SER A 212 8.40 -0.18 -11.10
CA SER A 212 7.59 -1.41 -11.21
C SER A 212 8.04 -2.57 -10.28
N GLN A 213 9.34 -2.86 -10.25
CA GLN A 213 9.89 -3.92 -9.39
C GLN A 213 9.76 -3.65 -7.87
N GLY A 214 9.91 -2.39 -7.48
CA GLY A 214 9.71 -1.94 -6.11
C GLY A 214 8.23 -1.87 -5.75
N GLU A 215 7.38 -1.32 -6.64
CA GLU A 215 5.92 -1.31 -6.48
C GLU A 215 5.34 -2.70 -6.26
N TYR A 216 5.80 -3.68 -7.05
CA TYR A 216 5.39 -5.07 -6.88
C TYR A 216 5.69 -5.62 -5.50
N ASN A 217 6.88 -5.33 -4.98
CA ASN A 217 7.25 -5.80 -3.65
C ASN A 217 6.58 -4.97 -2.54
N ALA A 218 6.30 -3.69 -2.78
CA ALA A 218 5.55 -2.84 -1.85
C ALA A 218 4.09 -3.32 -1.76
N TRP A 219 3.46 -3.64 -2.89
CA TRP A 219 2.15 -4.28 -2.96
C TRP A 219 2.17 -5.63 -2.25
N ARG A 220 3.08 -6.57 -2.57
CA ARG A 220 3.17 -7.88 -1.87
C ARG A 220 3.31 -7.71 -0.36
N SER A 221 4.19 -6.79 0.05
CA SER A 221 4.51 -6.49 1.44
C SER A 221 3.31 -5.95 2.21
N HIS A 222 2.53 -5.06 1.59
CA HIS A 222 1.35 -4.43 2.17
C HIS A 222 0.11 -5.34 2.09
N LEU A 223 -0.08 -6.08 1.00
CA LEU A 223 -1.16 -7.06 0.81
C LEU A 223 -1.13 -8.13 1.90
N ALA A 224 0.05 -8.57 2.34
CA ALA A 224 0.19 -9.55 3.42
C ALA A 224 -0.33 -9.06 4.78
N MET A 225 -0.63 -7.76 4.91
CA MET A 225 -1.22 -7.14 6.10
C MET A 225 -2.76 -7.02 6.00
N TYR A 226 -3.37 -7.33 4.86
CA TYR A 226 -4.82 -7.31 4.70
C TYR A 226 -5.42 -8.71 4.81
N SER A 227 -6.68 -8.78 5.23
CA SER A 227 -7.49 -9.99 5.08
C SER A 227 -7.63 -10.36 3.58
N PRO A 228 -7.89 -11.64 3.24
CA PRO A 228 -8.12 -12.02 1.86
C PRO A 228 -9.21 -11.18 1.17
N LEU A 229 -10.26 -10.80 1.90
CA LEU A 229 -11.37 -9.98 1.38
C LEU A 229 -10.93 -8.54 1.09
N ALA A 230 -10.26 -7.86 2.01
CA ALA A 230 -9.73 -6.51 1.79
C ALA A 230 -8.63 -6.50 0.71
N GLY A 231 -7.83 -7.58 0.66
CA GLY A 231 -6.74 -7.76 -0.29
C GLY A 231 -7.17 -7.74 -1.75
N ARG A 232 -8.42 -8.11 -2.07
CA ARG A 232 -8.95 -8.04 -3.46
C ARG A 232 -9.08 -6.60 -3.95
N ALA A 233 -9.73 -5.73 -3.17
CA ALA A 233 -9.84 -4.30 -3.48
C ALA A 233 -8.46 -3.63 -3.42
N MET A 234 -7.63 -3.92 -2.39
CA MET A 234 -6.26 -3.38 -2.31
C MET A 234 -5.49 -3.66 -3.60
N THR A 235 -5.52 -4.91 -4.05
CA THR A 235 -4.80 -5.33 -5.27
C THR A 235 -5.30 -4.60 -6.51
N THR A 236 -6.60 -4.33 -6.60
CA THR A 236 -7.17 -3.56 -7.71
C THR A 236 -6.70 -2.11 -7.67
N GLU A 237 -6.76 -1.47 -6.50
CA GLU A 237 -6.35 -0.07 -6.30
C GLU A 237 -4.85 0.16 -6.52
N MET A 238 -3.99 -0.76 -6.09
CA MET A 238 -2.54 -0.53 -6.10
C MET A 238 -1.84 -1.24 -7.25
N TRP A 239 -2.02 -2.57 -7.35
CA TRP A 239 -1.26 -3.36 -8.32
C TRP A 239 -1.90 -3.35 -9.72
N GLY A 240 -3.23 -3.31 -9.81
CA GLY A 240 -3.96 -3.18 -11.08
C GLY A 240 -3.56 -1.92 -11.83
N GLN A 241 -3.66 -0.76 -11.18
CA GLN A 241 -3.22 0.52 -11.73
C GLN A 241 -1.73 0.52 -12.08
N THR A 242 -0.88 0.01 -11.19
CA THR A 242 0.57 -0.08 -11.46
C THR A 242 0.87 -0.93 -12.69
N CYS A 243 0.18 -2.06 -12.85
CA CYS A 243 0.31 -2.91 -14.04
C CYS A 243 -0.12 -2.14 -15.29
N TRP A 244 -1.26 -1.47 -15.24
CA TRP A 244 -1.74 -0.68 -16.37
C TRP A 244 -0.76 0.42 -16.78
N ILE A 245 -0.23 1.19 -15.81
CA ILE A 245 0.73 2.28 -16.07
C ILE A 245 2.02 1.74 -16.73
N ASN A 246 2.53 0.60 -16.25
CA ASN A 246 3.84 0.09 -16.64
C ASN A 246 3.83 -0.93 -17.79
N TYR A 247 2.67 -1.56 -18.07
CA TYR A 247 2.53 -2.66 -19.02
C TYR A 247 1.27 -2.60 -19.90
N GLY A 248 0.42 -1.58 -19.71
CA GLY A 248 -0.79 -1.36 -20.50
C GLY A 248 -0.56 -0.56 -21.80
N PRO A 249 -1.63 -0.02 -22.39
CA PRO A 249 -1.58 0.65 -23.71
C PRO A 249 -0.58 1.80 -23.81
N TYR A 250 -0.37 2.54 -22.72
CA TYR A 250 0.51 3.71 -22.64
C TYR A 250 1.89 3.39 -22.04
N ALA A 251 2.23 2.11 -21.81
CA ALA A 251 3.50 1.73 -21.17
C ALA A 251 4.75 2.23 -21.90
N ALA A 252 4.69 2.34 -23.23
CA ALA A 252 5.80 2.83 -24.04
C ALA A 252 6.07 4.33 -23.79
N SER A 253 5.04 5.17 -23.78
CA SER A 253 5.15 6.60 -23.49
C SER A 253 5.45 6.86 -22.01
N ASN A 254 4.77 6.15 -21.10
CA ASN A 254 4.94 6.31 -19.66
C ASN A 254 6.35 5.96 -19.17
N ARG A 255 7.10 5.11 -19.90
CA ARG A 255 8.46 4.72 -19.52
C ARG A 255 9.44 5.90 -19.42
N SER A 256 9.26 6.92 -20.26
CA SER A 256 10.12 8.10 -20.31
C SER A 256 9.43 9.39 -19.87
N ALA A 257 8.14 9.31 -19.55
CA ALA A 257 7.33 10.46 -19.15
C ALA A 257 7.75 11.01 -17.78
N GLY A 258 7.66 12.33 -17.62
CA GLY A 258 7.57 12.95 -16.30
C GLY A 258 6.24 12.63 -15.62
N MET A 259 6.09 12.98 -14.34
CA MET A 259 4.84 12.73 -13.60
C MET A 259 3.61 13.39 -14.25
N GLU A 260 3.78 14.55 -14.88
CA GLU A 260 2.72 15.33 -15.54
C GLU A 260 2.36 14.82 -16.93
N GLU A 261 3.25 14.07 -17.56
CA GLU A 261 3.08 13.49 -18.91
C GLU A 261 2.68 12.01 -18.85
N THR A 262 2.75 11.41 -17.66
CA THR A 262 2.37 10.02 -17.44
C THR A 262 0.85 9.92 -17.57
N GLN A 263 0.39 9.00 -18.41
CA GLN A 263 -1.03 8.70 -18.51
C GLN A 263 -1.41 7.74 -17.39
N TYR A 264 -2.50 8.06 -16.68
CA TYR A 264 -3.03 7.28 -15.57
C TYR A 264 -4.38 6.69 -15.93
N ALA A 265 -4.64 5.47 -15.46
CA ALA A 265 -5.95 4.88 -15.64
C ALA A 265 -6.98 5.60 -14.75
N ALA A 266 -8.24 5.63 -15.21
CA ALA A 266 -9.36 5.95 -14.32
C ALA A 266 -9.36 4.99 -13.12
N GLN A 267 -9.72 5.51 -11.93
CA GLN A 267 -9.97 4.66 -10.78
C GLN A 267 -11.24 3.84 -11.01
N LYS A 268 -11.22 2.55 -10.67
CA LYS A 268 -12.31 1.61 -10.94
C LYS A 268 -12.72 0.91 -9.66
N ILE A 269 -13.96 1.14 -9.21
CA ILE A 269 -14.56 0.36 -8.11
C ILE A 269 -15.06 -0.95 -8.67
N ALA A 270 -14.16 -1.92 -8.69
CA ALA A 270 -14.37 -3.27 -9.19
C ALA A 270 -13.31 -4.20 -8.57
N LEU A 271 -13.41 -5.50 -8.85
CA LEU A 271 -12.42 -6.47 -8.41
C LEU A 271 -11.74 -7.13 -9.60
N LEU A 272 -10.41 -7.16 -9.57
CA LEU A 272 -9.64 -8.06 -10.43
C LEU A 272 -9.99 -9.54 -10.14
N PRO A 273 -9.72 -10.46 -11.09
CA PRO A 273 -9.85 -11.88 -10.86
C PRO A 273 -9.08 -12.33 -9.60
N ALA A 274 -9.68 -13.24 -8.82
CA ALA A 274 -9.18 -13.63 -7.49
C ALA A 274 -7.71 -14.07 -7.49
N TRP A 275 -7.27 -14.76 -8.55
CA TRP A 275 -5.88 -15.21 -8.70
C TRP A 275 -4.87 -14.07 -8.60
N VAL A 276 -5.22 -12.83 -8.96
CA VAL A 276 -4.28 -11.70 -8.91
C VAL A 276 -3.89 -11.37 -7.45
N SER A 277 -4.84 -11.46 -6.52
CA SER A 277 -4.61 -11.21 -5.08
C SER A 277 -4.16 -12.45 -4.29
N GLU A 278 -4.40 -13.64 -4.84
CA GLU A 278 -4.04 -14.92 -4.20
C GLU A 278 -2.61 -15.36 -4.54
N ASP A 279 -2.11 -14.98 -5.72
CA ASP A 279 -0.78 -15.34 -6.23
C ASP A 279 0.32 -14.53 -5.52
N ARG A 280 0.64 -14.99 -4.32
CA ARG A 280 1.78 -14.52 -3.53
C ARG A 280 2.98 -15.34 -4.00
N ALA A 281 3.95 -14.71 -4.67
CA ALA A 281 5.14 -15.32 -5.27
C ALA A 281 6.10 -16.07 -4.31
N GLU A 282 5.64 -16.54 -3.16
CA GLU A 282 6.40 -17.37 -2.22
C GLU A 282 6.31 -18.87 -2.53
N GLU A 283 5.52 -19.27 -3.51
CA GLU A 283 5.38 -20.69 -3.88
C GLU A 283 6.56 -21.26 -4.69
N GLU A 284 7.58 -20.47 -5.07
CA GLU A 284 8.65 -20.99 -5.94
C GLU A 284 9.83 -21.66 -5.23
N GLU A 285 9.94 -21.67 -3.90
CA GLU A 285 10.93 -22.52 -3.21
C GLU A 285 10.37 -23.13 -1.90
N GLY A 286 9.56 -24.18 -2.06
CA GLY A 286 9.44 -25.28 -1.09
C GLY A 286 8.41 -25.13 0.03
N GLY A 287 7.23 -25.73 -0.16
CA GLY A 287 6.40 -26.18 0.96
C GLY A 287 4.91 -26.13 0.73
N TYR A 288 4.34 -27.25 0.26
CA TYR A 288 2.92 -27.56 0.44
C TYR A 288 2.53 -27.38 1.91
N TYR A 289 1.79 -26.32 2.26
CA TYR A 289 0.89 -26.35 3.41
C TYR A 289 -0.54 -26.18 2.91
N ARG A 290 -1.18 -27.34 2.78
CA ARG A 290 -2.59 -27.51 2.48
C ARG A 290 -3.44 -26.60 3.36
N ALA A 291 -4.28 -25.80 2.73
CA ALA A 291 -5.59 -25.47 3.25
C ALA A 291 -6.39 -26.77 3.40
N GLN A 292 -6.31 -27.40 4.58
CA GLN A 292 -7.27 -28.41 5.00
C GLN A 292 -7.59 -28.23 6.48
N ALA A 293 -8.86 -27.95 6.72
CA ALA A 293 -9.69 -28.34 7.88
C ALA A 293 -10.29 -27.17 8.66
N ILE A 294 -11.32 -26.54 8.08
CA ILE A 294 -12.53 -26.21 8.84
C ILE A 294 -13.71 -26.80 8.08
N THR A 295 -14.01 -28.07 8.37
CA THR A 295 -15.31 -28.68 8.12
C THR A 295 -15.67 -29.52 9.34
N SER A 296 -16.82 -29.17 9.93
CA SER A 296 -17.78 -30.02 10.63
C SER A 296 -17.37 -30.74 11.93
N HIS A 297 -17.75 -30.15 13.07
CA HIS A 297 -18.72 -30.61 14.09
C HIS A 297 -18.44 -29.99 15.45
#